data_AF-A0A9P1G7G0-F1
#
_entry.id   AF-A0A9P1G7G0-F1
#
_cell.length_a   1.000
_cell.length_b   1.000
_cell.length_c   1.000
_cell.angle_alpha   90.00
_cell.angle_beta   90.00
_cell.angle_gamma   90.00
#
_symmetry.space_group_name_H-M   'P 1'
#
loop_
_entity.id
_entity.type
_entity.pdbx_description
1 polymer ?
#
loop_
_entity_poly.entity_id
_entity_poly.type
_entity_poly.pdbx_seq_one_letter_code
_entity_poly.pdbx_strand_id
1 'polypeptide(L)'
;MGNNCQCPGDKGEEVFKAFSPRHNDIVDAEQLSKVLVPPEFHKIQGMWRTEEDMQLMGDSAARGEIRGSTVVWDKVFNLSQSKLRPAPDGGFEMILSGAKHKAKHDASADRLIWSDGEVWVRARRQV
;
A
#
# COMPACT_ATOMS: atom_id res chain seq x y z
N MET A 1 10.89 -21.98 -74.03
CA MET A 1 10.66 -23.28 -73.35
C MET A 1 11.06 -23.05 -71.90
N GLY A 2 10.27 -23.27 -70.87
CA GLY A 2 8.91 -23.75 -70.69
C GLY A 2 8.60 -23.52 -69.21
N ASN A 3 7.33 -23.28 -68.93
CA ASN A 3 6.77 -22.87 -67.65
C ASN A 3 6.86 -23.96 -66.57
N ASN A 4 6.60 -23.51 -65.34
CA ASN A 4 5.89 -24.18 -64.26
C ASN A 4 6.37 -25.56 -63.79
N CYS A 5 6.55 -25.68 -62.48
CA CYS A 5 5.64 -26.41 -61.59
C CYS A 5 6.24 -26.42 -60.17
N GLN A 6 5.55 -26.54 -59.03
CA GLN A 6 4.16 -26.40 -58.59
C GLN A 6 4.16 -27.04 -57.18
N CYS A 7 3.66 -26.32 -56.16
CA CYS A 7 3.06 -26.84 -54.90
C CYS A 7 3.91 -27.57 -53.81
N PRO A 8 3.42 -27.72 -52.54
CA PRO A 8 2.34 -27.00 -51.82
C PRO A 8 2.56 -26.73 -50.29
N GLY A 9 1.75 -25.81 -49.73
CA GLY A 9 1.14 -25.84 -48.36
C GLY A 9 2.05 -25.68 -47.13
N ASP A 10 1.63 -25.19 -45.96
CA ASP A 10 0.35 -24.77 -45.41
C ASP A 10 0.61 -24.03 -44.07
N LYS A 11 -0.13 -22.93 -43.84
CA LYS A 11 -0.64 -22.33 -42.58
C LYS A 11 0.25 -22.03 -41.35
N GLY A 12 -0.07 -20.87 -40.76
CA GLY A 12 0.35 -20.38 -39.44
C GLY A 12 0.69 -18.89 -39.54
N GLU A 13 -0.28 -17.98 -39.58
CA GLU A 13 -0.84 -17.33 -38.38
C GLU A 13 0.33 -16.82 -37.49
N GLU A 14 0.77 -15.59 -37.74
CA GLU A 14 0.43 -14.43 -36.89
C GLU A 14 1.38 -14.31 -35.67
N VAL A 15 2.09 -13.17 -35.66
CA VAL A 15 2.45 -12.40 -34.45
C VAL A 15 3.42 -13.13 -33.49
N PHE A 16 4.69 -12.74 -33.31
CA PHE A 16 5.16 -11.53 -32.64
C PHE A 16 6.62 -11.30 -33.06
N LYS A 17 6.88 -10.27 -33.86
CA LYS A 17 8.24 -9.79 -34.06
C LYS A 17 8.71 -9.12 -32.76
N ALA A 18 9.80 -9.69 -32.23
CA ALA A 18 10.91 -8.97 -31.65
C ALA A 18 10.59 -7.93 -30.56
N PHE A 19 10.46 -8.41 -29.32
CA PHE A 19 11.01 -7.68 -28.18
C PHE A 19 11.79 -8.68 -27.34
N SER A 20 13.08 -8.82 -27.64
CA SER A 20 14.03 -9.30 -26.63
C SER A 20 14.10 -8.20 -25.58
N PRO A 21 13.65 -8.41 -24.33
CA PRO A 21 13.91 -7.44 -23.30
C PRO A 21 15.42 -7.48 -23.05
N ARG A 22 16.10 -6.40 -23.44
CA ARG A 22 17.46 -6.14 -22.97
C ARG A 22 17.39 -6.09 -21.45
N HIS A 23 18.22 -6.91 -20.81
CA HIS A 23 18.56 -6.79 -19.40
C HIS A 23 18.96 -5.35 -19.09
N ASN A 24 18.10 -4.57 -18.41
CA ASN A 24 18.47 -3.66 -17.29
C ASN A 24 17.38 -2.69 -16.78
N ASP A 25 16.12 -2.79 -17.17
CA ASP A 25 15.08 -1.90 -16.63
C ASP A 25 14.16 -2.61 -15.61
N ILE A 26 14.76 -3.26 -14.61
CA ILE A 26 14.01 -3.57 -13.38
C ILE A 26 13.94 -2.26 -12.60
N VAL A 27 12.92 -1.46 -12.89
CA VAL A 27 12.50 -0.43 -11.95
C VAL A 27 11.96 -1.16 -10.72
N ASP A 28 12.78 -1.21 -9.67
CA ASP A 28 12.42 -1.71 -8.36
C ASP A 28 11.08 -1.09 -7.93
N ALA A 29 10.03 -1.92 -7.88
CA ALA A 29 8.68 -1.49 -7.53
C ALA A 29 8.59 -0.86 -6.12
N GLU A 30 9.62 -1.02 -5.29
CA GLU A 30 9.73 -0.38 -3.99
C GLU A 30 9.99 1.14 -4.05
N GLN A 31 10.62 1.66 -5.12
CA GLN A 31 11.00 3.08 -5.17
C GLN A 31 9.84 4.04 -5.55
N LEU A 32 8.75 3.54 -6.13
CA LEU A 32 7.56 4.35 -6.48
C LEU A 32 6.71 4.76 -5.27
N SER A 33 6.91 4.11 -4.12
CA SER A 33 6.11 4.35 -2.91
C SER A 33 6.35 5.70 -2.24
N LYS A 34 7.51 6.35 -2.49
CA LYS A 34 7.85 7.66 -1.90
C LYS A 34 7.32 8.86 -2.69
N VAL A 35 6.88 8.69 -3.95
CA VAL A 35 6.58 9.80 -4.86
C VAL A 35 5.07 10.11 -4.96
N LEU A 36 4.20 9.23 -4.48
CA LEU A 36 2.74 9.31 -4.68
C LEU A 36 1.92 9.40 -3.39
N VAL A 37 2.54 9.82 -2.27
CA VAL A 37 1.79 10.00 -1.02
C VAL A 37 1.03 11.33 -1.10
N PRO A 38 -0.31 11.35 -1.01
CA PRO A 38 -1.03 12.62 -1.01
C PRO A 38 -0.64 13.45 0.22
N PRO A 39 -0.60 14.79 0.11
CA PRO A 39 -0.03 15.66 1.15
C PRO A 39 -0.76 15.56 2.51
N GLU A 40 -2.03 15.16 2.50
CA GLU A 40 -2.79 14.87 3.72
C GLU A 40 -2.25 13.66 4.50
N PHE A 41 -1.70 12.66 3.81
CA PHE A 41 -1.15 11.45 4.41
C PHE A 41 0.23 11.67 5.02
N HIS A 42 0.97 12.69 4.60
CA HIS A 42 2.31 13.00 5.14
C HIS A 42 2.31 13.16 6.66
N LYS A 43 1.23 13.74 7.21
CA LYS A 43 1.11 14.00 8.65
C LYS A 43 0.93 12.72 9.46
N ILE A 44 0.38 11.66 8.85
CA ILE A 44 0.03 10.43 9.54
C ILE A 44 0.99 9.27 9.23
N GLN A 45 2.09 9.53 8.53
CA GLN A 45 3.08 8.48 8.21
C GLN A 45 3.75 7.91 9.45
N GLY A 46 4.21 6.66 9.36
CA GLY A 46 5.05 6.01 10.38
C GLY A 46 4.30 5.03 11.27
N MET A 47 4.91 4.68 12.40
CA MET A 47 4.42 3.64 13.30
C MET A 47 3.32 4.16 14.23
N TRP A 48 2.27 3.38 14.36
CA TRP A 48 1.12 3.64 15.22
C TRP A 48 0.87 2.46 16.15
N ARG A 49 0.41 2.77 17.35
CA ARG A 49 -0.02 1.79 18.36
C ARG A 49 -1.34 2.24 18.97
N THR A 50 -2.06 1.35 19.62
CA THR A 50 -3.27 1.78 20.36
C THR A 50 -2.88 2.53 21.62
N GLU A 51 -3.79 3.34 22.16
CA GLU A 51 -3.60 4.01 23.44
C GLU A 51 -3.47 3.00 24.60
N GLU A 52 -4.17 1.87 24.52
CA GLU A 52 -4.08 0.77 25.49
C GLU A 52 -2.66 0.15 25.49
N ASP A 53 -2.09 -0.04 24.31
CA ASP A 53 -0.74 -0.58 24.15
C ASP A 53 0.37 0.41 24.55
N MET A 54 0.04 1.66 24.89
CA MET A 54 1.03 2.65 25.33
C MET A 54 1.73 2.23 26.63
N GLN A 55 1.06 1.46 27.50
CA GLN A 55 1.61 0.97 28.76
C GLN A 55 2.48 -0.28 28.61
N LEU A 56 2.36 -0.99 27.48
CA LEU A 56 3.14 -2.19 27.20
C LEU A 56 4.49 -1.78 26.60
N MET A 57 5.57 -2.09 27.32
CA MET A 57 6.93 -1.87 26.82
C MET A 57 7.31 -2.95 25.80
N GLY A 58 7.57 -2.56 24.55
CA GLY A 58 8.18 -3.43 23.54
C GLY A 58 7.65 -3.20 22.11
N ASP A 59 8.38 -3.71 21.12
CA ASP A 59 8.02 -3.63 19.68
C ASP A 59 6.69 -4.33 19.36
N SER A 60 6.25 -5.24 20.23
CA SER A 60 4.97 -5.95 20.11
C SER A 60 3.73 -5.10 20.41
N ALA A 61 3.93 -3.84 20.82
CA ALA A 61 2.85 -2.87 21.06
C ALA A 61 2.43 -2.11 19.78
N ALA A 62 3.14 -2.29 18.66
CA ALA A 62 2.79 -1.62 17.41
C ALA A 62 1.52 -2.22 16.80
N ARG A 63 0.54 -1.37 16.49
CA ARG A 63 -0.67 -1.76 15.74
C ARG A 63 -0.34 -1.95 14.26
N GLY A 64 0.47 -1.03 13.71
CA GLY A 64 0.95 -1.08 12.34
C GLY A 64 1.70 0.19 11.93
N GLU A 65 2.20 0.19 10.71
CA GLU A 65 2.86 1.31 10.06
C GLU A 65 1.98 1.88 8.95
N ILE A 66 1.75 3.20 8.93
CA ILE A 66 1.13 3.87 7.80
C ILE A 66 2.23 4.27 6.82
N ARG A 67 2.22 3.64 5.63
CA ARG A 67 3.14 3.89 4.52
C ARG A 67 2.35 4.36 3.30
N GLY A 68 2.51 5.63 2.96
CA GLY A 68 1.73 6.32 1.96
C GLY A 68 0.25 6.35 2.33
N SER A 69 -0.58 5.72 1.50
CA SER A 69 -2.03 5.55 1.72
C SER A 69 -2.39 4.14 2.18
N THR A 70 -1.44 3.39 2.75
CA THR A 70 -1.66 2.00 3.16
C THR A 70 -1.23 1.79 4.61
N VAL A 71 -2.08 1.14 5.40
CA VAL A 71 -1.75 0.61 6.72
C VAL A 71 -1.14 -0.77 6.53
N VAL A 72 0.12 -0.88 6.91
CA VAL A 72 0.84 -2.15 7.04
C VAL A 72 0.67 -2.60 8.50
N TRP A 73 -0.23 -3.56 8.72
CA TRP A 73 -0.48 -4.10 10.05
C TRP A 73 0.72 -4.86 10.58
N ASP A 74 0.88 -4.86 11.91
CA ASP A 74 1.88 -5.71 12.54
C ASP A 74 1.57 -7.19 12.27
N LYS A 75 2.63 -8.01 12.17
CA LYS A 75 2.54 -9.44 11.84
C LYS A 75 1.70 -10.21 12.86
N VAL A 76 1.67 -9.75 14.12
CA VAL A 76 0.88 -10.38 15.19
C VAL A 76 -0.61 -10.41 14.85
N PHE A 77 -1.12 -9.42 14.12
CA PHE A 77 -2.54 -9.36 13.77
C PHE A 77 -2.91 -10.24 12.57
N ASN A 78 -1.93 -10.72 11.79
CA ASN A 78 -2.15 -11.51 10.57
C ASN A 78 -3.17 -10.87 9.60
N LEU A 79 -3.26 -9.54 9.60
CA LEU A 79 -4.17 -8.76 8.77
C LEU A 79 -3.48 -8.38 7.46
N SER A 80 -4.22 -8.45 6.36
CA SER A 80 -3.78 -7.90 5.08
C SER A 80 -3.74 -6.38 5.14
N GLN A 81 -2.76 -5.77 4.47
CA GLN A 81 -2.59 -4.32 4.42
C GLN A 81 -3.91 -3.63 4.02
N SER A 82 -4.27 -2.57 4.74
CA SER A 82 -5.52 -1.82 4.51
C SER A 82 -5.24 -0.53 3.77
N LYS A 83 -5.99 -0.24 2.69
CA LYS A 83 -5.89 1.04 1.98
C LYS A 83 -6.67 2.11 2.73
N LEU A 84 -6.00 3.22 3.03
CA LEU A 84 -6.60 4.44 3.51
C LEU A 84 -7.04 5.32 2.33
N ARG A 85 -8.13 6.04 2.55
CA ARG A 85 -8.63 7.08 1.66
C ARG A 85 -8.91 8.32 2.48
N PRO A 86 -8.73 9.51 1.90
CA PRO A 86 -9.13 10.72 2.59
C PRO A 86 -10.65 10.82 2.63
N ALA A 87 -11.17 11.26 3.76
CA ALA A 87 -12.59 11.47 3.96
C ALA A 87 -12.94 12.95 3.70
N PRO A 88 -14.15 13.26 3.20
CA PRO A 88 -14.55 14.63 2.83
C PRO A 88 -14.61 15.61 4.01
N ASP A 89 -14.60 15.11 5.24
CA ASP A 89 -14.56 15.89 6.48
C ASP A 89 -13.12 16.24 6.94
N GLY A 90 -12.11 15.96 6.10
CA GLY A 90 -10.70 16.18 6.41
C GLY A 90 -10.08 15.08 7.31
N GLY A 91 -10.80 13.99 7.54
CA GLY A 91 -10.29 12.79 8.18
C GLY A 91 -9.76 11.75 7.19
N PHE A 92 -9.62 10.53 7.66
CA PHE A 92 -9.21 9.37 6.87
C PHE A 92 -10.28 8.28 7.01
N GLU A 93 -10.41 7.42 6.01
CA GLU A 93 -11.26 6.24 6.09
C GLU A 93 -10.54 5.01 5.52
N MET A 94 -10.85 3.83 6.06
CA MET A 94 -10.41 2.56 5.51
C MET A 94 -11.50 1.52 5.59
N ILE A 95 -11.35 0.48 4.78
CA ILE A 95 -12.13 -0.74 4.93
C ILE A 95 -11.25 -1.77 5.64
N LEU A 96 -11.73 -2.27 6.78
CA LEU A 96 -11.08 -3.34 7.55
C LEU A 96 -12.12 -4.44 7.81
N SER A 97 -11.80 -5.68 7.44
CA SER A 97 -12.70 -6.83 7.59
C SER A 97 -14.11 -6.60 7.01
N GLY A 98 -14.22 -5.82 5.93
CA GLY A 98 -15.49 -5.49 5.28
C GLY A 98 -16.28 -4.33 5.90
N ALA A 99 -15.83 -3.79 7.05
CA ALA A 99 -16.42 -2.63 7.70
C ALA A 99 -15.68 -1.34 7.33
N LYS A 100 -16.40 -0.22 7.22
CA LYS A 100 -15.82 1.09 6.99
C LYS A 100 -15.52 1.77 8.33
N HIS A 101 -14.26 2.11 8.54
CA HIS A 101 -13.78 2.83 9.72
C HIS A 101 -13.31 4.23 9.30
N LYS A 102 -13.64 5.25 10.08
CA LYS A 102 -13.21 6.63 9.85
C LYS A 102 -12.31 7.09 10.98
N ALA A 103 -11.19 7.72 10.67
CA ALA A 103 -10.27 8.33 11.61
C ALA A 103 -10.30 9.85 11.51
N LYS A 104 -10.29 10.52 12.66
CA LYS A 104 -9.94 11.94 12.77
C LYS A 104 -8.53 12.07 13.28
N HIS A 105 -7.73 12.91 12.61
CA HIS A 105 -6.36 13.17 13.03
C HIS A 105 -6.29 14.40 13.93
N ASP A 106 -5.87 14.17 15.16
CA ASP A 106 -5.49 15.23 16.10
C ASP A 106 -3.98 15.46 16.01
N ALA A 107 -3.60 16.44 15.19
CA ALA A 107 -2.21 16.81 14.96
C ALA A 107 -1.52 17.40 16.20
N SER A 108 -2.26 17.97 17.15
CA SER A 108 -1.68 18.54 18.37
C SER A 108 -1.21 17.46 19.34
N ALA A 109 -1.89 16.31 19.33
CA ALA A 109 -1.63 15.20 20.23
C ALA A 109 -0.89 14.02 19.56
N ASP A 110 -0.64 14.07 18.24
CA ASP A 110 -0.14 12.96 17.43
C ASP A 110 -1.02 11.70 17.55
N ARG A 111 -2.35 11.88 17.41
CA ARG A 111 -3.35 10.80 17.58
C ARG A 111 -4.30 10.67 16.40
N LEU A 112 -4.75 9.45 16.15
CA LEU A 112 -5.85 9.12 15.24
C LEU A 112 -6.99 8.53 16.05
N ILE A 113 -8.16 9.16 15.97
CA ILE A 113 -9.36 8.72 16.70
C ILE A 113 -10.28 8.06 15.69
N TRP A 114 -10.42 6.74 15.78
CA TRP A 114 -11.25 5.93 14.91
C TRP A 114 -12.71 5.89 15.37
N SER A 115 -13.62 5.72 14.41
CA SER A 115 -15.06 5.73 14.61
C SER A 115 -15.60 4.54 15.40
N ASP A 116 -14.80 3.48 15.54
CA ASP A 116 -15.08 2.30 16.35
C ASP A 116 -14.66 2.48 17.83
N GLY A 117 -14.05 3.62 18.17
CA GLY A 117 -13.57 3.93 19.51
C GLY A 117 -12.07 3.65 19.69
N GLU A 118 -11.38 3.07 18.70
CA GLU A 118 -9.94 2.90 18.79
C GLU A 118 -9.22 4.25 18.72
N VAL A 119 -8.26 4.49 19.62
CA VAL A 119 -7.38 5.64 19.56
C VAL A 119 -5.98 5.14 19.25
N TRP A 120 -5.44 5.53 18.10
CA TRP A 120 -4.06 5.25 17.76
C TRP A 120 -3.19 6.44 18.11
N VAL A 121 -2.08 6.17 18.76
CA VAL A 121 -1.08 7.14 19.17
C VAL A 121 0.21 6.84 18.41
N ARG A 122 0.93 7.89 18.01
CA ARG A 122 2.17 7.71 17.27
C ARG A 122 3.20 7.01 18.14
N ALA A 123 3.72 5.88 17.66
CA ALA A 123 4.82 5.19 18.34
C ALA A 123 6.08 6.03 18.14
N ARG A 124 6.53 6.70 19.20
CA ARG A 124 7.83 7.38 19.17
C ARG A 124 8.90 6.31 19.07
N ARG A 125 9.81 6.43 18.10
CA ARG A 125 11.08 5.72 18.15
C ARG A 125 11.76 6.12 19.46
N GLN A 126 11.89 5.20 20.41
CA GLN A 126 12.88 5.37 21.45
C GLN A 126 14.23 5.35 20.76
N VAL A 127 14.95 6.45 20.91
CA VAL A 127 16.33 6.63 20.44
C VAL A 127 17.27 5.89 21.38
#